data_AF-B4NAY9-F1
#
_entry.id   AF-B4NAY9-F1
#
_cell.length_a   1.000
_cell.length_b   1.000
_cell.length_c   1.000
_cell.angle_alpha   90.00
_cell.angle_beta   90.00
_cell.angle_gamma   90.00
#
_symmetry.space_group_name_H-M   'P 1'
#
loop_
_entity.id
_entity.type
_entity.pdbx_description
1 polymer ?
#
loop_
_entity_poly.entity_id
_entity_poly.type
_entity_poly.pdbx_seq_one_letter_code
_entity_poly.pdbx_strand_id
1 'polypeptide(L)'
;MIRVRNIAHPVIRQFILRTAVVNYLGKCLQQQWDDWQNQRMHMRTLQLDNAETSQKSEETAQEVLCQLIEILRLKVHASHKLLRREYQELFTYMMDKRELWDSPEYFKAKSALSTANHHLRIYVTSEDIH
;
A
#
# COMPACT_ATOMS: atom_id res chain seq x y z
N MET A 1 -30.45 -22.74 -14.48
CA MET A 1 -29.47 -22.54 -15.58
C MET A 1 -28.18 -21.98 -14.96
N ILE A 2 -27.19 -22.82 -14.71
CA ILE A 2 -25.89 -22.37 -14.21
C ILE A 2 -25.14 -21.80 -15.42
N ARG A 3 -25.13 -20.47 -15.58
CA ARG A 3 -24.25 -19.84 -16.56
C ARG A 3 -22.83 -20.06 -16.07
N VAL A 4 -22.16 -21.07 -16.61
CA VAL A 4 -20.70 -21.23 -16.49
C VAL A 4 -20.11 -20.00 -17.15
N ARG A 5 -19.81 -18.97 -16.34
CA ARG A 5 -19.22 -17.72 -16.79
C ARG A 5 -17.80 -18.05 -17.24
N ASN A 6 -17.63 -18.10 -18.55
CA ASN A 6 -16.37 -18.45 -19.17
C ASN A 6 -15.33 -17.40 -18.77
N ILE A 7 -14.31 -17.81 -18.00
CA ILE A 7 -13.15 -16.98 -17.62
C ILE A 7 -12.43 -16.44 -18.87
N ALA A 8 -12.73 -16.98 -20.05
CA ALA A 8 -12.33 -16.41 -21.33
C ALA A 8 -12.90 -15.02 -21.65
N HIS A 9 -13.96 -14.56 -20.98
CA HIS A 9 -14.54 -13.24 -21.26
C HIS A 9 -13.55 -12.11 -20.90
N PRO A 10 -13.12 -11.27 -21.87
CA PRO A 10 -12.07 -10.27 -21.64
C PRO A 10 -12.35 -9.32 -20.46
N VAL A 11 -13.61 -8.94 -20.28
CA VAL A 11 -14.04 -8.04 -19.20
C VAL A 11 -13.86 -8.68 -17.82
N ILE A 12 -14.14 -9.98 -17.69
CA ILE A 12 -13.99 -10.76 -16.45
C ILE A 12 -12.51 -10.91 -16.12
N ARG A 13 -11.65 -11.19 -17.13
CA ARG A 13 -10.19 -11.25 -16.93
C ARG A 13 -9.64 -9.92 -16.42
N GLN A 14 -10.05 -8.81 -17.01
CA GLN A 14 -9.63 -7.48 -16.58
C GLN A 14 -10.10 -7.16 -15.15
N PHE A 15 -11.32 -7.57 -14.77
CA PHE A 15 -11.80 -7.49 -13.39
C PHE A 15 -10.87 -8.23 -12.42
N ILE A 16 -10.51 -9.48 -12.74
CA ILE A 16 -9.63 -10.31 -11.91
C ILE A 16 -8.25 -9.67 -11.80
N LEU A 17 -7.67 -9.24 -12.92
CA LEU A 17 -6.34 -8.63 -12.96
C LEU A 17 -6.26 -7.33 -12.16
N ARG A 18 -7.19 -6.39 -12.41
CA ARG A 18 -7.22 -5.11 -11.67
C ARG A 18 -7.44 -5.31 -10.18
N THR A 19 -8.31 -6.26 -9.81
CA THR A 19 -8.52 -6.65 -8.41
C THR A 19 -7.25 -7.22 -7.78
N ALA A 20 -6.52 -8.08 -8.50
CA ALA A 20 -5.27 -8.65 -8.01
C ALA A 20 -4.19 -7.57 -7.83
N VAL A 21 -4.07 -6.62 -8.76
CA VAL A 21 -3.15 -5.48 -8.68
C VAL A 21 -3.44 -4.64 -7.43
N VAL A 22 -4.69 -4.25 -7.20
CA VAL A 22 -5.09 -3.46 -6.02
C VAL A 22 -4.75 -4.19 -4.71
N ASN A 23 -5.05 -5.49 -4.63
CA ASN A 23 -4.72 -6.29 -3.44
C ASN A 23 -3.20 -6.40 -3.22
N TYR A 24 -2.44 -6.61 -4.29
CA TYR A 24 -0.98 -6.69 -4.23
C TYR A 24 -0.38 -5.38 -3.71
N LEU A 25 -0.80 -4.24 -4.29
CA LEU A 25 -0.34 -2.93 -3.88
C LEU A 25 -0.72 -2.60 -2.43
N GLY A 26 -1.90 -3.04 -1.98
CA GLY A 26 -2.31 -2.93 -0.58
C GLY A 26 -1.34 -3.64 0.37
N LYS A 27 -0.90 -4.85 0.02
CA LYS A 27 0.10 -5.61 0.81
C LYS A 27 1.48 -4.96 0.75
N CYS A 28 1.90 -4.46 -0.42
CA CYS A 28 3.16 -3.75 -0.56
C CYS A 28 3.21 -2.49 0.30
N LEU A 29 2.14 -1.70 0.31
CA LEU A 29 2.04 -0.50 1.14
C LEU A 29 2.17 -0.84 2.63
N GLN A 30 1.44 -1.87 3.08
CA GLN A 30 1.54 -2.35 4.47
C GLN A 30 2.97 -2.76 4.82
N GLN A 31 3.61 -3.61 4.01
CA GLN A 31 4.96 -4.08 4.28
C GLN A 31 5.96 -2.92 4.37
N GLN A 32 5.92 -2.00 3.41
CA GLN A 32 6.83 -0.86 3.40
C GLN A 32 6.58 0.09 4.58
N TRP A 33 5.32 0.24 5.01
CA TRP A 33 4.98 1.01 6.19
C TRP A 33 5.56 0.38 7.45
N ASP A 34 5.40 -0.94 7.60
CA ASP A 34 5.94 -1.69 8.73
C ASP A 34 7.47 -1.59 8.76
N ASP A 35 8.14 -1.75 7.61
CA ASP A 35 9.59 -1.57 7.47
C ASP A 35 10.04 -0.15 7.89
N TRP A 36 9.34 0.89 7.43
CA TRP A 36 9.62 2.28 7.79
C TRP A 36 9.43 2.54 9.29
N GLN A 37 8.33 2.09 9.87
CA GLN A 37 8.05 2.25 11.30
C GLN A 37 9.10 1.53 12.15
N ASN A 38 9.50 0.31 11.77
CA ASN A 38 10.52 -0.44 12.49
C ASN A 38 11.86 0.31 12.52
N GLN A 39 12.31 0.84 11.38
CA GLN A 39 13.57 1.62 11.34
C GLN A 39 13.46 2.93 12.12
N ARG A 40 12.29 3.60 12.06
CA ARG A 40 12.04 4.82 12.84
C ARG A 40 12.05 4.56 14.35
N MET A 41 11.52 3.43 14.79
CA MET A 41 11.56 3.02 16.20
C MET A 41 12.98 2.66 16.63
N HIS A 42 13.74 1.95 15.79
CA HIS A 42 15.16 1.66 16.03
C HIS A 42 15.99 2.94 16.20
N MET A 43 15.78 3.95 15.34
CA MET A 43 16.43 5.26 15.47
C MET A 43 16.09 5.96 16.78
N ARG A 44 14.84 5.89 17.24
CA ARG A 44 14.44 6.46 18.55
C ARG A 44 15.12 5.76 19.72
N THR A 45 15.23 4.43 19.67
CA THR A 45 15.95 3.66 20.70
C THR A 45 17.42 4.07 20.76
N LEU A 46 18.11 4.13 19.62
CA LEU A 46 19.50 4.59 19.55
C LEU A 46 19.68 6.03 20.06
N GLN A 47 18.73 6.92 19.81
CA GLN A 47 18.78 8.30 20.33
C GLN A 47 18.63 8.36 21.85
N LEU A 48 17.82 7.47 22.44
CA LEU A 48 17.69 7.38 23.90
C LEU A 48 18.95 6.81 24.54
N ASP A 49 19.50 5.73 23.97
CA ASP A 49 20.71 5.08 24.48
C ASP A 49 21.94 6.01 24.38
N ASN A 50 22.09 6.76 23.28
CA ASN A 50 23.17 7.73 23.09
C ASN A 50 23.05 8.99 23.96
N ALA A 51 21.86 9.31 24.47
CA ALA A 51 21.71 10.36 25.47
C ALA A 51 22.32 9.95 26.82
N GLU A 52 22.43 8.64 27.10
CA GLU A 52 22.98 8.09 28.33
C GLU A 52 24.49 7.79 28.25
N THR A 53 25.01 7.53 27.05
CA THR A 53 26.43 7.24 26.81
C THR A 53 27.08 8.19 25.80
N SER A 54 28.07 8.97 26.25
CA SER A 54 28.85 9.89 25.40
C SER A 54 29.82 9.13 24.49
N GLN A 55 29.35 8.55 23.38
CA GLN A 55 30.20 7.88 22.39
C GLN A 55 30.08 8.54 20.99
N LYS A 56 31.14 9.24 20.59
CA LYS A 56 31.33 9.88 19.27
C LYS A 56 31.46 8.89 18.08
N SER A 57 31.44 7.58 18.33
CA SER A 57 31.70 6.57 17.29
C SER A 57 30.46 6.16 16.48
N GLU A 58 29.27 6.62 16.85
CA GLU A 58 28.00 6.17 16.24
C GLU A 58 27.41 7.13 15.19
N GLU A 59 28.01 8.31 14.99
CA GLU A 59 27.50 9.35 14.10
C GLU A 59 27.30 8.84 12.66
N THR A 60 28.24 8.07 12.12
CA THR A 60 28.15 7.52 10.76
C THR A 60 27.05 6.47 10.61
N ALA A 61 26.82 5.63 11.63
CA ALA A 61 25.77 4.62 11.60
C ALA A 61 24.38 5.27 11.70
N GLN A 62 24.27 6.33 12.51
CA GLN A 62 23.05 7.10 12.65
C GLN A 62 22.68 7.86 11.36
N GLU A 63 23.66 8.45 10.67
CA GLU A 63 23.45 9.09 9.37
C GLU A 63 22.95 8.10 8.30
N VAL A 64 23.55 6.91 8.23
CA VAL A 64 23.09 5.85 7.31
C VAL A 64 21.67 5.41 7.63
N LEU A 65 21.33 5.27 8.92
CA LEU A 65 19.96 4.93 9.34
C LEU A 65 18.95 6.03 8.97
N CYS A 66 19.32 7.31 9.12
CA CYS A 66 18.48 8.43 8.70
C CYS A 66 18.20 8.36 7.19
N GLN A 67 19.23 8.14 6.37
CA GLN A 67 19.07 8.00 4.93
C GLN A 67 18.18 6.81 4.56
N LEU A 68 18.32 5.68 5.25
CA LEU A 68 17.46 4.51 5.04
C LEU A 68 15.99 4.81 5.39
N ILE A 69 15.74 5.49 6.50
CA ILE A 69 14.38 5.89 6.91
C ILE A 69 13.75 6.80 5.84
N GLU A 70 14.51 7.74 5.30
CA GLU A 70 14.05 8.62 4.22
C GLU A 70 13.72 7.84 2.93
N ILE A 71 14.57 6.88 2.55
CA ILE A 71 14.29 6.01 1.39
C ILE A 71 13.02 5.19 1.61
N LEU A 72 12.82 4.63 2.81
CA LEU A 72 11.63 3.85 3.14
C LEU A 72 10.38 4.74 3.13
N ARG A 73 10.46 5.96 3.66
CA ARG A 73 9.38 6.96 3.61
C ARG A 73 8.96 7.26 2.18
N LEU A 74 9.92 7.50 1.28
CA LEU A 74 9.66 7.73 -0.14
C LEU A 74 9.00 6.52 -0.82
N LYS A 75 9.42 5.30 -0.47
CA LYS A 75 8.79 4.07 -0.99
C LYS A 75 7.34 3.96 -0.55
N VAL A 76 7.05 4.16 0.74
CA VAL A 76 5.69 4.17 1.29
C VAL A 76 4.82 5.18 0.54
N HIS A 77 5.31 6.41 0.36
CA HIS A 77 4.58 7.45 -0.38
C HIS A 77 4.31 7.05 -1.83
N ALA A 78 5.32 6.52 -2.53
CA ALA A 78 5.17 6.05 -3.91
C ALA A 78 4.14 4.91 -4.03
N SER A 79 4.18 3.94 -3.11
CA SER A 79 3.21 2.84 -3.07
C SER A 79 1.81 3.30 -2.69
N HIS A 80 1.67 4.29 -1.81
CA HIS A 80 0.38 4.91 -1.47
C HIS A 80 -0.24 5.58 -2.70
N LYS A 81 0.54 6.42 -3.40
CA LYS A 81 0.11 7.09 -4.63
C LYS A 81 -0.30 6.10 -5.72
N LEU A 82 0.48 5.03 -5.90
CA LEU A 82 0.17 3.98 -6.88
C LEU A 82 -1.10 3.21 -6.51
N LEU A 83 -1.27 2.84 -5.23
CA LEU A 83 -2.49 2.18 -4.75
C LEU A 83 -3.71 3.08 -4.94
N ARG A 84 -3.61 4.38 -4.66
CA ARG A 84 -4.69 5.35 -4.86
C ARG A 84 -5.11 5.43 -6.32
N ARG A 85 -4.14 5.44 -7.25
CA ARG A 85 -4.40 5.42 -8.68
C ARG A 85 -5.13 4.14 -9.09
N GLU A 86 -4.59 2.97 -8.76
CA GLU A 86 -5.20 1.68 -9.15
C GLU A 86 -6.58 1.46 -8.51
N TYR A 87 -6.77 1.96 -7.28
CA TYR A 87 -8.09 2.03 -6.65
C TYR A 87 -9.09 2.82 -7.50
N GLN A 88 -8.72 4.00 -7.96
CA GLN A 88 -9.58 4.85 -8.81
C GLN A 88 -9.86 4.21 -10.16
N GLU A 89 -8.85 3.59 -10.79
CA GLU A 89 -9.02 2.88 -12.05
C GLU A 89 -9.97 1.69 -11.91
N LEU A 90 -9.81 0.86 -10.87
CA LEU A 90 -10.72 -0.27 -10.61
C LEU A 90 -12.14 0.22 -10.28
N PHE A 91 -12.28 1.26 -9.46
CA PHE A 91 -13.59 1.83 -9.14
C PHE A 91 -14.32 2.33 -10.40
N THR A 92 -13.62 3.08 -11.26
CA THR A 92 -14.17 3.58 -12.52
C THR A 92 -14.58 2.41 -13.42
N TYR A 93 -13.69 1.42 -13.58
CA TYR A 93 -13.98 0.23 -14.37
C TYR A 93 -15.20 -0.55 -13.86
N MET A 94 -15.39 -0.64 -12.53
CA MET A 94 -16.58 -1.24 -11.93
C MET A 94 -17.86 -0.47 -12.27
N MET A 95 -17.81 0.86 -12.25
CA MET A 95 -18.96 1.71 -12.55
C MET A 95 -19.37 1.65 -14.04
N ASP A 96 -18.38 1.46 -14.92
CA ASP A 96 -18.57 1.34 -16.37
C ASP A 96 -19.11 -0.03 -16.81
N LYS A 97 -19.05 -1.04 -15.95
CA LYS A 97 -19.42 -2.44 -16.24
C LYS A 97 -20.60 -2.89 -15.39
N ARG A 98 -21.70 -2.12 -15.48
CA ARG A 98 -22.94 -2.33 -14.70
C ARG A 98 -23.57 -3.69 -14.93
N GLU A 99 -23.41 -4.23 -16.12
CA GLU A 99 -23.86 -5.57 -16.51
C GLU A 99 -23.21 -6.70 -15.70
N LEU A 100 -22.10 -6.42 -15.01
CA LEU A 100 -21.38 -7.37 -14.17
C LEU A 100 -21.58 -7.13 -12.67
N TRP A 101 -22.46 -6.25 -12.22
CA TRP A 101 -22.64 -5.96 -10.80
C TRP A 101 -23.11 -7.16 -9.97
N ASP A 102 -23.86 -8.07 -10.58
CA ASP A 102 -24.27 -9.34 -9.94
C ASP A 102 -23.24 -10.46 -10.16
N SER A 103 -21.98 -10.12 -10.42
CA SER A 103 -20.91 -11.09 -10.61
C SER A 103 -20.07 -11.32 -9.36
N PRO A 104 -19.60 -12.57 -9.12
CA PRO A 104 -18.62 -12.85 -8.08
C PRO A 104 -17.38 -11.94 -8.19
N GLU A 105 -16.97 -11.61 -9.41
CA GLU A 105 -15.82 -10.73 -9.67
C GLU A 105 -16.08 -9.30 -9.20
N TYR A 106 -17.29 -8.78 -9.39
CA TYR A 106 -17.68 -7.48 -8.85
C TYR A 106 -17.63 -7.47 -7.32
N PHE A 107 -18.16 -8.50 -6.65
CA PHE A 107 -18.09 -8.57 -5.18
C PHE A 107 -16.65 -8.69 -4.67
N LYS A 108 -15.79 -9.46 -5.35
CA LYS A 108 -14.35 -9.53 -5.03
C LYS A 108 -13.67 -8.18 -5.21
N ALA A 109 -13.95 -7.47 -6.31
CA ALA A 109 -13.42 -6.15 -6.56
C ALA A 109 -13.89 -5.12 -5.52
N LYS A 110 -15.18 -5.16 -5.15
CA LYS A 110 -15.75 -4.32 -4.09
C LYS A 110 -15.05 -4.54 -2.74
N SER A 111 -14.80 -5.80 -2.38
CA SER A 111 -14.04 -6.15 -1.18
C SER A 111 -12.62 -5.60 -1.23
N ALA A 112 -11.92 -5.80 -2.36
CA ALA A 112 -10.57 -5.28 -2.57
C ALA A 112 -10.51 -3.74 -2.48
N LEU A 113 -11.49 -3.03 -3.04
CA LEU A 113 -11.59 -1.57 -2.89
C LEU A 113 -11.79 -1.17 -1.42
N SER A 114 -12.65 -1.88 -0.67
CA SER A 114 -12.85 -1.60 0.76
C SER A 114 -11.55 -1.73 1.56
N THR A 115 -10.81 -2.82 1.34
CA THR A 115 -9.49 -3.05 1.97
C THR A 115 -8.46 -2.01 1.53
N ALA A 116 -8.38 -1.70 0.24
CA ALA A 116 -7.46 -0.67 -0.27
C ALA A 116 -7.76 0.71 0.31
N ASN A 117 -9.03 1.11 0.43
CA ASN A 117 -9.41 2.37 1.07
C ASN A 117 -9.04 2.38 2.56
N HIS A 118 -9.13 1.25 3.26
CA HIS A 118 -8.65 1.12 4.62
C HIS A 118 -7.13 1.32 4.70
N HIS A 119 -6.35 0.65 3.85
CA HIS A 119 -4.89 0.79 3.80
C HIS A 119 -4.47 2.23 3.46
N LEU A 120 -5.13 2.87 2.49
CA LEU A 120 -4.88 4.27 2.12
C LEU A 120 -5.16 5.26 3.25
N ARG A 121 -6.03 4.91 4.21
CA ARG A 121 -6.33 5.76 5.38
C ARG A 121 -5.35 5.54 6.53
N ILE A 122 -4.95 4.29 6.77
CA ILE A 122 -4.06 3.95 7.89
C ILE A 122 -2.62 4.31 7.57
N TYR A 123 -2.13 3.95 6.39
CA TYR A 123 -0.72 4.06 6.03
C TYR A 123 -0.40 5.41 5.38
N VAL A 124 -1.05 6.48 5.85
CA VAL A 124 -0.76 7.86 5.45
C VAL A 124 0.53 8.29 6.14
N THR A 125 1.58 8.51 5.36
CA THR A 125 2.72 9.32 5.82
C THR A 125 2.19 10.75 5.96
N SER A 126 2.36 11.36 7.13
CA SER A 126 1.78 12.65 7.54
C SER A 126 2.26 13.89 6.74
N GLU A 127 2.61 13.71 5.46
CA GLU A 127 3.24 14.69 4.57
C GLU A 127 2.34 15.24 3.48
N ASP A 128 1.05 14.89 3.45
CA ASP A 128 0.04 15.68 2.72
C ASP A 128 -0.31 16.99 3.49
N ILE A 129 0.49 17.39 4.48
CA ILE A 129 0.40 18.67 5.20
C ILE A 129 1.75 19.40 5.07
N HIS A 130 1.97 20.01 3.91
CA HIS A 130 2.92 21.10 3.72
C HIS A 130 2.20 22.29 3.10
#